data_AF-A0A1M5H257-F1
#
_entry.id   AF-A0A1M5H257-F1
#
_cell.length_a   1.000
_cell.length_b   1.000
_cell.length_c   1.000
_cell.angle_alpha   90.00
_cell.angle_beta   90.00
_cell.angle_gamma   90.00
#
_symmetry.space_group_name_H-M   'P 1'
#
loop_
_entity.id
_entity.type
_entity.pdbx_description
1 polymer ?
#
loop_
_entity_poly.entity_id
_entity_poly.type
_entity_poly.pdbx_seq_one_letter_code
_entity_poly.pdbx_strand_id
1 'polypeptide(L)'
;MANNLGEETAAATTKLSNEIEPAALSKDTNYATASRSDLEALLRDLKTAETNATAFSPRQLALVTAEREKIVAFASSLNLDKGTVSSFLVGFDNSRAKNAAFNSKMMVARSEFYRAYENLVAFLIGEFGSYKVAANGQLTFPKQPTADRYNVAANAMTAAAQRVNDLDVERKQLEARGK
;
A
#
# COMPACT_ATOMS: atom_id res chain seq x y z
N MET A 1 -26.11 9.24 14.19
CA MET A 1 -26.25 8.34 13.01
C MET A 1 -25.27 8.70 11.89
N ALA A 2 -25.26 9.93 11.36
CA ALA A 2 -24.26 10.33 10.35
C ALA A 2 -22.81 10.22 10.86
N ASN A 3 -22.53 10.60 12.12
CA ASN A 3 -21.20 10.40 12.73
C ASN A 3 -20.80 8.91 12.81
N ASN A 4 -21.72 8.03 13.21
CA ASN A 4 -21.47 6.58 13.24
C ASN A 4 -21.16 6.00 11.86
N LEU A 5 -21.85 6.45 10.80
CA LEU A 5 -21.58 5.99 9.43
C LEU A 5 -20.17 6.41 8.95
N GLY A 6 -19.74 7.62 9.32
CA GLY A 6 -18.39 8.10 9.04
C GLY A 6 -17.32 7.31 9.79
N GLU A 7 -17.57 6.96 11.05
CA GLU A 7 -16.69 6.12 11.87
C GLU A 7 -16.61 4.68 11.35
N GLU A 8 -17.74 4.07 10.95
CA GLU A 8 -17.78 2.75 10.33
C GLU A 8 -16.94 2.71 9.04
N THR A 9 -17.08 3.73 8.20
CA THR A 9 -16.33 3.83 6.93
C THR A 9 -14.84 4.06 7.18
N ALA A 10 -14.49 4.86 8.19
CA ALA A 10 -13.12 5.06 8.63
C ALA A 10 -12.50 3.76 9.16
N ALA A 11 -13.22 3.02 10.02
CA ALA A 11 -12.78 1.73 10.55
C ALA A 11 -12.59 0.68 9.43
N ALA A 12 -13.52 0.62 8.48
CA ALA A 12 -13.42 -0.25 7.31
C ALA A 12 -12.23 0.12 6.40
N THR A 13 -11.95 1.42 6.23
CA THR A 13 -10.77 1.90 5.49
C THR A 13 -9.47 1.55 6.20
N THR A 14 -9.41 1.70 7.53
CA THR A 14 -8.24 1.29 8.33
C THR A 14 -8.02 -0.21 8.23
N LYS A 15 -9.08 -1.01 8.33
CA LYS A 15 -8.99 -2.46 8.14
C LYS A 15 -8.46 -2.80 6.74
N LEU A 16 -8.99 -2.18 5.70
CA LEU A 16 -8.53 -2.34 4.32
C LEU A 16 -7.04 -2.00 4.17
N SER A 17 -6.57 -0.96 4.87
CA SER A 17 -5.15 -0.59 4.89
C SER A 17 -4.28 -1.64 5.61
N ASN A 18 -4.78 -2.21 6.71
CA ASN A 18 -4.05 -3.23 7.46
C ASN A 18 -3.99 -4.57 6.72
N GLU A 19 -4.91 -4.82 5.79
CA GLU A 19 -4.91 -6.01 4.92
C GLU A 19 -3.86 -5.94 3.80
N ILE A 20 -3.20 -4.79 3.58
CA ILE A 20 -2.24 -4.64 2.49
C ILE A 20 -1.06 -5.56 2.67
N GLU A 21 -0.40 -5.52 3.83
CA GLU A 21 0.77 -6.36 4.10
C GLU A 21 0.36 -7.61 4.88
N PRO A 22 0.65 -8.82 4.34
CA PRO A 22 0.61 -10.02 5.15
C PRO A 22 1.55 -9.88 6.35
N ALA A 23 1.14 -10.36 7.53
CA ALA A 23 1.96 -10.30 8.74
C ALA A 23 3.35 -10.97 8.60
N ALA A 24 3.49 -11.87 7.62
CA ALA A 24 4.76 -12.51 7.29
C ALA A 24 5.79 -11.52 6.68
N LEU A 25 5.36 -10.50 5.94
CA LEU A 25 6.25 -9.47 5.36
C LEU A 25 6.85 -8.53 6.40
N SER A 26 6.26 -8.46 7.60
CA SER A 26 6.76 -7.61 8.69
C SER A 26 8.06 -8.13 9.33
N LYS A 27 8.57 -9.28 8.87
CA LYS A 27 9.85 -9.85 9.31
C LYS A 27 10.96 -9.44 8.36
N ASP A 28 12.02 -8.85 8.90
CA ASP A 28 13.23 -8.58 8.12
C ASP A 28 13.83 -9.90 7.63
N THR A 29 13.89 -10.04 6.30
CA THR A 29 14.54 -11.20 5.67
C THR A 29 16.04 -10.98 5.66
N ASN A 30 16.77 -11.80 6.42
CA ASN A 30 18.22 -11.82 6.32
C ASN A 30 18.66 -12.62 5.09
N TYR A 31 18.93 -11.94 3.96
CA TYR A 31 19.39 -12.59 2.73
C TYR A 31 20.71 -13.36 2.90
N ALA A 32 21.49 -13.05 3.94
CA ALA A 32 22.74 -13.74 4.22
C ALA A 32 22.52 -15.21 4.63
N THR A 33 21.37 -15.51 5.23
CA THR A 33 21.03 -16.84 5.76
C THR A 33 19.75 -17.42 5.19
N ALA A 34 19.05 -16.69 4.32
CA ALA A 34 17.80 -17.12 3.71
C ALA A 34 18.01 -18.36 2.83
N SER A 35 17.21 -19.39 3.06
CA SER A 35 17.10 -20.52 2.15
C SER A 35 16.34 -20.12 0.89
N ARG A 36 16.44 -20.93 -0.17
CA ARG A 36 15.64 -20.72 -1.38
C ARG A 36 14.15 -20.74 -1.08
N SER A 37 13.71 -21.63 -0.20
CA SER A 37 12.30 -21.71 0.25
C SER A 37 11.86 -20.45 1.00
N ASP A 38 12.75 -19.80 1.76
CA ASP A 38 12.45 -18.52 2.42
C ASP A 38 12.24 -17.41 1.39
N LEU A 39 13.11 -17.36 0.36
CA LEU A 39 12.97 -16.40 -0.73
C LEU A 39 11.68 -16.63 -1.54
N GLU A 40 11.32 -17.88 -1.81
CA GLU A 40 10.07 -18.23 -2.50
C GLU A 40 8.83 -17.89 -1.66
N ALA A 41 8.91 -18.04 -0.33
CA ALA A 41 7.85 -17.59 0.57
C ALA A 41 7.71 -16.06 0.55
N LEU A 42 8.82 -15.34 0.69
CA LEU A 42 8.86 -13.89 0.59
C LEU A 42 8.26 -13.40 -0.75
N LEU A 43 8.61 -14.05 -1.87
CA LEU A 43 8.08 -13.71 -3.18
C LEU A 43 6.53 -13.79 -3.23
N ARG A 44 5.94 -14.85 -2.67
CA ARG A 44 4.47 -15.01 -2.61
C ARG A 44 3.80 -13.96 -1.74
N ASP A 45 4.41 -13.64 -0.61
CA ASP A 45 3.90 -12.64 0.31
C ASP A 45 3.95 -11.24 -0.31
N LEU A 46 5.05 -10.90 -1.01
CA LEU A 46 5.18 -9.65 -1.78
C LEU A 46 4.13 -9.56 -2.87
N LYS A 47 3.87 -10.67 -3.58
CA LYS A 47 2.84 -10.71 -4.63
C LYS A 47 1.45 -10.44 -4.08
N THR A 48 1.17 -10.99 -2.91
CA THR A 48 -0.09 -10.77 -2.18
C THR A 48 -0.21 -9.30 -1.79
N ALA A 49 0.86 -8.70 -1.27
CA ALA A 49 0.85 -7.28 -0.89
C ALA A 49 0.68 -6.33 -2.08
N GLU A 50 1.36 -6.59 -3.21
CA GLU A 50 1.15 -5.85 -4.46
C GLU A 50 -0.32 -5.90 -4.91
N THR A 51 -0.90 -7.10 -4.90
CA THR A 51 -2.31 -7.33 -5.28
C THR A 51 -3.26 -6.57 -4.37
N ASN A 52 -3.05 -6.64 -3.05
CA ASN A 52 -3.88 -5.97 -2.06
C ASN A 52 -3.77 -4.44 -2.17
N ALA A 53 -2.56 -3.90 -2.37
CA ALA A 53 -2.34 -2.48 -2.60
C ALA A 53 -3.06 -1.98 -3.87
N THR A 54 -2.97 -2.75 -4.95
CA THR A 54 -3.66 -2.43 -6.22
C THR A 54 -5.18 -2.46 -6.07
N ALA A 55 -5.70 -3.43 -5.30
CA ALA A 55 -7.13 -3.57 -5.03
C ALA A 55 -7.67 -2.54 -4.01
N PHE A 56 -6.81 -1.78 -3.33
CA PHE A 56 -7.23 -0.85 -2.29
C PHE A 56 -8.15 0.26 -2.83
N SER A 57 -7.73 0.96 -3.90
CA SER A 57 -8.48 2.11 -4.42
C SER A 57 -9.93 1.77 -4.81
N PRO A 58 -10.21 0.70 -5.60
CA PRO A 58 -11.59 0.33 -5.91
C PRO A 58 -12.38 -0.12 -4.68
N ARG A 59 -11.75 -0.80 -3.71
CA ARG A 59 -12.42 -1.20 -2.45
C ARG A 59 -12.75 0.00 -1.57
N GLN A 60 -11.88 1.00 -1.49
CA GLN A 60 -12.14 2.24 -0.77
C GLN A 60 -13.28 3.04 -1.40
N LEU A 61 -13.30 3.14 -2.75
CA LEU A 61 -14.38 3.81 -3.46
C LEU A 61 -15.74 3.16 -3.16
N ALA A 62 -15.80 1.83 -3.15
CA ALA A 62 -17.03 1.12 -2.80
C ALA A 62 -17.53 1.44 -1.38
N LEU A 63 -16.63 1.56 -0.40
CA LEU A 63 -16.98 1.95 0.97
C LEU A 63 -17.58 3.37 1.03
N VAL A 64 -16.97 4.33 0.33
CA VAL A 64 -17.45 5.72 0.28
C VAL A 64 -18.80 5.82 -0.43
N THR A 65 -19.00 5.08 -1.53
CA THR A 65 -20.29 5.03 -2.23
C THR A 65 -21.38 4.45 -1.34
N ALA A 66 -21.10 3.37 -0.61
CA ALA A 66 -22.06 2.78 0.32
C ALA A 66 -22.41 3.73 1.47
N GLU A 67 -21.43 4.49 1.99
CA GLU A 67 -21.68 5.53 2.99
C GLU A 67 -22.63 6.61 2.44
N ARG A 68 -22.36 7.09 1.22
CA ARG A 68 -23.17 8.09 0.53
C ARG A 68 -24.62 7.63 0.36
N GLU A 69 -24.82 6.40 -0.07
CA GLU A 69 -26.16 5.80 -0.25
C GLU A 69 -26.93 5.71 1.07
N LYS A 70 -26.26 5.29 2.17
CA LYS A 70 -26.88 5.25 3.50
C LYS A 70 -27.27 6.65 4.00
N ILE A 71 -26.46 7.67 3.74
CA ILE A 71 -26.79 9.07 4.06
C ILE A 71 -28.04 9.51 3.31
N VAL A 72 -28.12 9.24 2.00
CA VAL A 72 -29.29 9.59 1.17
C VAL A 72 -30.56 8.89 1.66
N ALA A 73 -30.47 7.59 1.96
CA ALA A 73 -31.60 6.82 2.48
C ALA A 73 -32.08 7.36 3.84
N PHE A 74 -31.16 7.67 4.74
CA PHE A 74 -31.49 8.25 6.05
C PHE A 74 -32.14 9.63 5.91
N ALA A 75 -31.57 10.52 5.09
CA ALA A 75 -32.14 11.83 4.85
C ALA A 75 -33.56 11.77 4.24
N SER A 76 -33.79 10.82 3.33
CA SER A 76 -35.11 10.58 2.74
C SER A 76 -36.12 10.12 3.79
N SER A 77 -35.71 9.26 4.73
CA SER A 77 -36.57 8.80 5.84
C SER A 77 -37.01 9.92 6.79
N LEU A 78 -36.21 11.00 6.86
CA LEU A 78 -36.49 12.20 7.65
C LEU A 78 -37.25 13.28 6.87
N ASN A 79 -37.65 13.03 5.61
CA ASN A 79 -38.27 14.01 4.72
C ASN A 79 -37.47 15.33 4.60
N LEU A 80 -36.14 15.24 4.65
CA LEU A 80 -35.30 16.41 4.48
C LEU A 80 -35.42 16.96 3.06
N ASP A 81 -35.38 18.29 2.95
CA ASP A 81 -35.38 18.98 1.66
C ASP A 81 -34.19 18.53 0.79
N LYS A 82 -34.46 18.30 -0.50
CA LYS A 82 -33.45 17.83 -1.46
C LYS A 82 -32.30 18.81 -1.65
N GLY A 83 -32.55 20.12 -1.57
CA GLY A 83 -31.51 21.14 -1.68
C GLY A 83 -30.55 21.11 -0.49
N THR A 84 -31.09 20.92 0.71
CA THR A 84 -30.32 20.72 1.95
C THR A 84 -29.45 19.46 1.87
N VAL A 85 -30.03 18.33 1.44
CA VAL A 85 -29.29 17.07 1.28
C VAL A 85 -28.20 17.18 0.22
N SER A 86 -28.50 17.80 -0.92
CA SER A 86 -27.52 18.00 -2.00
C SER A 86 -26.31 18.83 -1.53
N SER A 87 -26.56 19.94 -0.82
CA SER A 87 -25.49 20.81 -0.31
C SER A 87 -24.60 20.08 0.71
N PHE A 88 -25.20 19.26 1.58
CA PHE A 88 -24.44 18.40 2.50
C PHE A 88 -23.58 17.38 1.75
N LEU A 89 -24.15 16.71 0.75
CA LEU A 89 -23.43 15.70 -0.04
C LEU A 89 -22.26 16.29 -0.82
N VAL A 90 -22.34 17.54 -1.30
CA VAL A 90 -21.19 18.21 -1.93
C VAL A 90 -20.03 18.36 -0.94
N GLY A 91 -20.30 18.76 0.30
CA GLY A 91 -19.27 18.86 1.34
C GLY A 91 -18.66 17.50 1.69
N PHE A 92 -19.52 16.48 1.80
CA PHE A 92 -19.12 15.08 2.00
C PHE A 92 -18.21 14.58 0.87
N ASP A 93 -18.66 14.70 -0.38
CA ASP A 93 -17.96 14.24 -1.58
C ASP A 93 -16.59 14.93 -1.69
N ASN A 94 -16.51 16.24 -1.42
CA ASN A 94 -15.25 16.99 -1.42
C ASN A 94 -14.26 16.51 -0.35
N SER A 95 -14.73 16.23 0.87
CA SER A 95 -13.89 15.71 1.95
C SER A 95 -13.37 14.30 1.63
N ARG A 96 -14.26 13.41 1.16
CA ARG A 96 -13.92 12.04 0.79
C ARG A 96 -12.98 11.99 -0.41
N ALA A 97 -13.15 12.85 -1.41
CA ALA A 97 -12.28 12.94 -2.58
C ALA A 97 -10.83 13.31 -2.21
N LYS A 98 -10.61 14.27 -1.30
CA LYS A 98 -9.27 14.65 -0.83
C LYS A 98 -8.55 13.48 -0.16
N ASN A 99 -9.24 12.77 0.73
CA ASN A 99 -8.68 11.61 1.42
C ASN A 99 -8.42 10.44 0.46
N ALA A 100 -9.34 10.18 -0.48
CA ALA A 100 -9.18 9.13 -1.48
C ALA A 100 -7.99 9.41 -2.42
N ALA A 101 -7.76 10.65 -2.83
CA ALA A 101 -6.65 11.02 -3.70
C ALA A 101 -5.29 10.74 -3.03
N PHE A 102 -5.12 11.13 -1.76
CA PHE A 102 -3.91 10.83 -1.01
C PHE A 102 -3.71 9.32 -0.82
N ASN A 103 -4.75 8.61 -0.38
CA ASN A 103 -4.68 7.17 -0.17
C ASN A 103 -4.34 6.43 -1.47
N SER A 104 -4.95 6.81 -2.59
CA SER A 104 -4.65 6.23 -3.89
C SER A 104 -3.17 6.42 -4.28
N LYS A 105 -2.64 7.64 -4.10
CA LYS A 105 -1.21 7.94 -4.32
C LYS A 105 -0.29 7.08 -3.46
N MET A 106 -0.61 6.91 -2.17
CA MET A 106 0.12 6.04 -1.26
C MET A 106 0.08 4.57 -1.71
N MET A 107 -1.07 4.08 -2.13
CA MET A 107 -1.23 2.68 -2.53
C MET A 107 -0.56 2.34 -3.85
N VAL A 108 -0.53 3.29 -4.80
CA VAL A 108 0.28 3.14 -6.01
C VAL A 108 1.76 3.01 -5.65
N ALA A 109 2.28 3.89 -4.79
CA ALA A 109 3.68 3.81 -4.36
C ALA A 109 4.01 2.50 -3.64
N ARG A 110 3.11 2.01 -2.77
CA ARG A 110 3.28 0.70 -2.11
C ARG A 110 3.25 -0.46 -3.10
N SER A 111 2.32 -0.46 -4.05
CA SER A 111 2.29 -1.46 -5.13
C SER A 111 3.59 -1.46 -5.93
N GLU A 112 4.09 -0.29 -6.31
CA GLU A 112 5.37 -0.15 -7.03
C GLU A 112 6.56 -0.66 -6.20
N PHE A 113 6.57 -0.38 -4.89
CA PHE A 113 7.57 -0.90 -3.96
C PHE A 113 7.53 -2.43 -3.89
N TYR A 114 6.37 -3.04 -3.63
CA TYR A 114 6.27 -4.50 -3.57
C TYR A 114 6.67 -5.16 -4.88
N ARG A 115 6.30 -4.58 -6.03
CA ARG A 115 6.71 -5.07 -7.36
C ARG A 115 8.21 -4.97 -7.59
N ALA A 116 8.83 -3.85 -7.19
CA ALA A 116 10.29 -3.69 -7.30
C ALA A 116 11.03 -4.70 -6.39
N TYR A 117 10.49 -4.94 -5.20
CA TYR A 117 11.00 -5.94 -4.28
C TYR A 117 10.80 -7.37 -4.82
N GLU A 118 9.64 -7.68 -5.40
CA GLU A 118 9.36 -8.96 -6.08
C GLU A 118 10.43 -9.24 -7.14
N ASN A 119 10.75 -8.25 -7.98
CA ASN A 119 11.76 -8.39 -9.03
C ASN A 119 13.16 -8.67 -8.47
N LEU A 120 13.54 -8.02 -7.37
CA LEU A 120 14.81 -8.28 -6.69
C LEU A 120 14.86 -9.71 -6.13
N VAL A 121 13.79 -10.15 -5.45
CA VAL A 121 13.72 -11.50 -4.85
C VAL A 121 13.67 -12.57 -5.93
N ALA A 122 12.91 -12.37 -7.00
CA ALA A 122 12.87 -13.28 -8.15
C ALA A 122 14.25 -13.43 -8.80
N PHE A 123 14.99 -12.33 -8.92
CA PHE A 123 16.38 -12.37 -9.38
C PHE A 123 17.27 -13.22 -8.44
N LEU A 124 17.16 -13.02 -7.12
CA LEU A 124 17.92 -13.82 -6.14
C LEU A 124 17.58 -15.31 -6.16
N ILE A 125 16.30 -15.66 -6.37
CA ILE A 125 15.89 -17.07 -6.55
C ILE A 125 16.52 -17.66 -7.81
N GLY A 126 16.54 -16.89 -8.91
CA GLY A 126 17.14 -17.32 -10.18
C GLY A 126 18.65 -17.56 -10.09
N GLU A 127 19.35 -16.76 -9.29
CA GLU A 127 20.79 -16.85 -9.05
C GLU A 127 21.15 -17.68 -7.81
N PHE A 128 20.17 -18.36 -7.19
CA PHE A 128 20.37 -19.06 -5.93
C PHE A 128 21.48 -20.11 -6.03
N GLY A 129 22.42 -20.06 -5.08
CA GLY A 129 23.61 -20.92 -5.07
C GLY A 129 24.75 -20.46 -5.99
N SER A 130 24.52 -19.48 -6.87
CA SER A 130 25.57 -18.91 -7.72
C SER A 130 26.28 -17.72 -7.06
N TYR A 131 25.57 -16.95 -6.22
CA TYR A 131 26.17 -15.88 -5.43
C TYR A 131 26.73 -16.39 -4.10
N LYS A 132 27.74 -15.67 -3.58
CA LYS A 132 28.27 -15.88 -2.22
C LYS A 132 27.82 -14.75 -1.32
N VAL A 133 27.67 -15.06 -0.04
CA VAL A 133 27.40 -14.07 1.00
C VAL A 133 28.71 -13.77 1.72
N ALA A 134 29.15 -12.52 1.73
CA ALA A 134 30.30 -12.07 2.49
C ALA A 134 29.96 -11.97 4.00
N ALA A 135 30.98 -11.92 4.86
CA ALA A 135 30.80 -11.89 6.32
C ALA A 135 29.99 -10.66 6.82
N ASN A 136 29.94 -9.58 6.03
CA ASN A 136 29.14 -8.38 6.30
C ASN A 136 27.72 -8.44 5.69
N GLY A 137 27.29 -9.58 5.16
CA GLY A 137 25.97 -9.78 4.54
C GLY A 137 25.87 -9.35 3.07
N GLN A 138 26.97 -8.86 2.46
CA GLN A 138 26.94 -8.46 1.04
C GLN A 138 26.89 -9.68 0.12
N LEU A 139 26.05 -9.59 -0.91
CA LEU A 139 25.98 -10.60 -1.97
C LEU A 139 27.06 -10.33 -3.01
N THR A 140 27.88 -11.32 -3.30
CA THR A 140 28.91 -11.27 -4.33
C THR A 140 28.55 -12.22 -5.46
N PHE A 141 28.47 -11.71 -6.68
CA PHE A 141 28.16 -12.49 -7.88
C PHE A 141 29.43 -12.82 -8.65
N PRO A 142 29.54 -14.03 -9.23
CA PRO A 142 30.75 -14.45 -9.94
C PRO A 142 30.94 -13.74 -11.29
N LYS A 143 29.88 -13.13 -11.83
CA LYS A 143 29.88 -12.46 -13.13
C LYS A 143 29.44 -11.00 -12.96
N GLN A 144 30.19 -10.07 -13.54
CA GLN A 144 29.87 -8.65 -13.49
C GLN A 144 28.47 -8.32 -14.06
N PRO A 145 28.03 -8.88 -15.20
CA PRO A 145 26.68 -8.61 -15.72
C PRO A 145 25.56 -9.04 -14.76
N THR A 146 25.78 -10.08 -13.95
CA THR A 146 24.84 -10.52 -12.91
C THR A 146 24.82 -9.51 -11.75
N ALA A 147 25.98 -9.05 -11.30
CA ALA A 147 26.09 -8.00 -10.29
C ALA A 147 25.41 -6.69 -10.73
N ASP A 148 25.59 -6.29 -12.00
CA ASP A 148 24.97 -5.08 -12.54
C ASP A 148 23.44 -5.17 -12.53
N ARG A 149 22.87 -6.32 -12.93
CA ARG A 149 21.42 -6.57 -12.88
C ARG A 149 20.89 -6.56 -11.46
N TYR A 150 21.60 -7.16 -10.52
CA TYR A 150 21.27 -7.09 -9.09
C TYR A 150 21.21 -5.64 -8.62
N ASN A 151 22.25 -4.86 -8.91
CA ASN A 151 22.33 -3.45 -8.49
C ASN A 151 21.19 -2.62 -9.08
N VAL A 152 20.82 -2.85 -10.34
CA VAL A 152 19.66 -2.18 -10.96
C VAL A 152 18.36 -2.52 -10.22
N ALA A 153 18.11 -3.80 -9.94
CA ALA A 153 16.92 -4.23 -9.20
C ALA A 153 16.90 -3.67 -7.76
N ALA A 154 18.03 -3.72 -7.07
CA ALA A 154 18.19 -3.19 -5.71
C ALA A 154 17.93 -1.68 -5.67
N ASN A 155 18.52 -0.92 -6.60
CA ASN A 155 18.31 0.52 -6.70
C ASN A 155 16.85 0.87 -7.01
N ALA A 156 16.18 0.12 -7.88
CA ALA A 156 14.76 0.31 -8.17
C ALA A 156 13.90 0.09 -6.91
N MET A 157 14.19 -0.96 -6.14
CA MET A 157 13.51 -1.22 -4.86
C MET A 157 13.75 -0.07 -3.86
N THR A 158 15.00 0.38 -3.69
CA THR A 158 15.34 1.49 -2.78
C THR A 158 14.64 2.78 -3.19
N ALA A 159 14.60 3.10 -4.48
CA ALA A 159 13.90 4.29 -4.97
C ALA A 159 12.39 4.22 -4.71
N ALA A 160 11.76 3.06 -4.93
CA ALA A 160 10.35 2.86 -4.63
C ALA A 160 10.06 2.94 -3.11
N ALA A 161 10.94 2.39 -2.28
CA ALA A 161 10.85 2.50 -0.82
C ALA A 161 10.94 3.96 -0.36
N GLN A 162 11.87 4.73 -0.94
CA GLN A 162 12.01 6.16 -0.66
C GLN A 162 10.71 6.90 -0.99
N ARG A 163 10.07 6.56 -2.12
CA ARG A 163 8.80 7.18 -2.51
C ARG A 163 7.69 6.94 -1.47
N VAL A 164 7.60 5.74 -0.91
CA VAL A 164 6.66 5.44 0.18
C VAL A 164 6.97 6.28 1.42
N ASN A 165 8.23 6.34 1.82
CA ASN A 165 8.67 7.14 2.97
C ASN A 165 8.36 8.64 2.80
N ASP A 166 8.61 9.20 1.63
CA ASP A 166 8.30 10.60 1.31
C ASP A 166 6.80 10.89 1.46
N LEU A 167 5.95 9.95 1.03
CA LEU A 167 4.49 10.07 1.17
C LEU A 167 4.04 9.95 2.63
N ASP A 168 4.71 9.14 3.46
CA ASP A 168 4.42 9.08 4.89
C ASP A 168 4.81 10.38 5.61
N VAL A 169 5.89 11.04 5.17
CA VAL A 169 6.24 12.39 5.63
C VAL A 169 5.18 13.41 5.19
N GLU A 170 4.77 13.37 3.92
CA GLU A 170 3.69 14.23 3.38
C GLU A 170 2.40 14.07 4.20
N ARG A 171 2.00 12.82 4.51
CA ARG A 171 0.83 12.51 5.35
C ARG A 171 0.90 13.20 6.71
N LYS A 172 2.02 13.02 7.43
CA LYS A 172 2.23 13.63 8.76
C LYS A 172 2.14 15.15 8.70
N GLN A 173 2.65 15.77 7.63
CA GLN A 173 2.55 17.21 7.42
C GLN A 173 1.10 17.67 7.16
N LEU A 174 0.32 16.92 6.38
CA LEU A 174 -1.09 17.20 6.14
C LEU A 174 -1.91 17.10 7.44
N GLU A 175 -1.66 16.05 8.23
CA GLU A 175 -2.30 15.85 9.55
C GLU A 175 -1.94 16.99 10.53
N ALA A 176 -0.72 17.53 10.47
CA ALA A 176 -0.29 18.64 11.32
C ALA A 176 -0.88 20.00 10.91
N ARG A 177 -1.16 20.22 9.62
CA ARG A 177 -1.75 21.46 9.09
C ARG A 177 -3.28 21.52 9.23
N GLY A 178 -3.93 20.38 9.47
CA GLY A 178 -5.37 20.27 9.71
C GLY A 178 -5.78 20.42 11.17
N LYS A 179 -4.82 20.66 12.08
CA LYS A 179 -5.04 21.02 13.49
C LYS A 179 -4.84 22.52 13.67
#